data_AF-A0A852P8C6-F1
#
_entry.id   AF-A0A852P8C6-F1
#
_cell.length_a   1.000
_cell.length_b   1.000
_cell.length_c   1.000
_cell.angle_alpha   90.00
_cell.angle_beta   90.00
_cell.angle_gamma   90.00
#
_symmetry.space_group_name_H-M   'P 1'
#
loop_
_entity.id
_entity.type
_entity.pdbx_description
1 polymer ?
#
loop_
_entity_poly.entity_id
_entity_poly.type
_entity_poly.pdbx_seq_one_letter_code
_entity_poly.pdbx_strand_id
1 'polypeptide(L)'
;RVTLLELMMAEVSDKNLVTSEEMNVLVRNADFLAGCFQEKCGAVLKLTAAADAQDEEALVTIRLLDVLCEMTSNNSQLEHLQAVPGLLETAIDTLRLTHLAGKQAVNIFTATHAVTEQEEISHPAVGFKSHLIRLIGNLCYKNKENQDKV
;
A
#
# COMPACT_ATOMS: atom_id res chain seq x y z
N ARG A 1 9.03 13.33 -3.92
CA ARG A 1 7.69 12.78 -3.56
C ARG A 1 7.79 11.70 -2.49
N VAL A 2 8.71 10.73 -2.63
CA VAL A 2 8.98 9.70 -1.61
C VAL A 2 9.30 10.27 -0.23
N THR A 3 10.20 11.26 -0.12
CA THR A 3 10.55 11.89 1.17
C THR A 3 9.35 12.50 1.92
N LEU A 4 8.36 13.05 1.19
CA LEU A 4 7.15 13.56 1.82
C LEU A 4 6.33 12.42 2.42
N LEU A 5 6.22 11.30 1.71
CA LEU A 5 5.52 10.11 2.21
C LEU A 5 6.24 9.47 3.41
N GLU A 6 7.57 9.53 3.46
CA GLU A 6 8.35 9.09 4.61
C GLU A 6 8.09 9.96 5.85
N LEU A 7 8.01 11.28 5.67
CA LEU A 7 7.63 12.20 6.75
C LEU A 7 6.19 11.94 7.21
N MET A 8 5.25 11.72 6.29
CA MET A 8 3.86 11.37 6.63
C MET A 8 3.77 10.03 7.35
N MET A 9 4.56 9.03 6.96
CA MET A 9 4.61 7.74 7.64
C MET A 9 5.11 7.89 9.08
N ALA A 10 6.14 8.70 9.30
CA ALA A 10 6.64 9.01 10.64
C ALA A 10 5.57 9.70 11.49
N GLU A 11 4.83 10.65 10.91
CA GLU A 11 3.74 11.38 11.59
C GLU A 11 2.57 10.45 11.96
N VAL A 12 2.11 9.62 11.02
CA VAL A 12 0.99 8.68 11.26
C VAL A 12 1.35 7.62 12.31
N SER A 13 2.64 7.25 12.37
CA SER A 13 3.16 6.30 13.36
C SER A 13 3.27 6.89 14.77
N ASP A 14 3.31 8.23 14.89
CA ASP A 14 3.36 8.89 16.19
C ASP A 14 2.00 8.79 16.89
N LYS A 15 2.00 8.19 18.08
CA LYS A 15 0.80 7.87 18.86
C LYS A 15 0.36 8.99 19.79
N ASN A 16 0.99 10.16 19.69
CA ASN A 16 0.64 11.32 20.49
C ASN A 16 -0.83 11.72 20.26
N LEU A 17 -1.49 12.17 21.33
CA LEU A 17 -2.91 12.54 21.30
C LEU A 17 -3.12 13.73 20.37
N VAL A 18 -3.65 13.43 19.19
CA VAL A 18 -3.89 14.40 18.11
C VAL A 18 -5.09 15.27 18.46
N THR A 19 -4.97 16.59 18.29
CA THR A 19 -6.08 17.53 18.47
C THR A 19 -7.16 17.32 17.39
N SER A 20 -8.38 17.82 17.61
CA SER A 20 -9.49 17.72 16.65
C SER A 20 -9.15 18.31 15.27
N GLU A 21 -8.34 19.38 15.24
CA GLU A 21 -7.97 20.06 13.99
C GLU A 21 -6.91 19.28 13.21
N GLU A 22 -5.92 18.72 13.90
CA GLU A 22 -4.93 17.81 13.31
C GLU A 22 -5.59 16.51 12.81
N MET A 23 -6.61 16.00 13.52
CA MET A 23 -7.40 14.85 13.06
C MET A 23 -8.11 15.12 11.73
N ASN A 24 -8.71 16.31 11.55
CA ASN A 24 -9.34 16.69 10.29
C ASN A 24 -8.33 16.79 9.14
N VAL A 25 -7.10 17.23 9.41
CA VAL A 25 -6.01 17.25 8.43
C VAL A 25 -5.61 15.82 8.05
N LEU A 26 -5.49 14.91 9.02
CA LEU A 26 -5.20 13.50 8.78
C LEU A 26 -6.27 12.83 7.91
N VAL A 27 -7.55 13.09 8.17
CA VAL A 27 -8.67 12.56 7.36
C VAL A 27 -8.60 13.05 5.91
N ARG A 28 -8.40 14.36 5.70
CA ARG A 28 -8.24 14.92 4.33
C ARG A 28 -7.03 14.34 3.61
N ASN A 29 -5.94 14.09 4.33
CA ASN A 29 -4.77 13.42 3.79
C ASN A 29 -5.09 11.96 3.44
N ALA A 30 -5.88 11.27 4.27
CA ALA A 30 -6.30 9.89 4.04
C ALA A 30 -7.04 9.75 2.70
N ASP A 31 -8.04 10.61 2.45
CA ASP A 31 -8.79 10.64 1.19
C ASP A 31 -7.88 10.88 -0.02
N PHE A 32 -7.01 11.89 0.10
CA PHE A 32 -6.10 12.24 -0.98
C PHE A 32 -5.11 11.11 -1.29
N LEU A 33 -4.55 10.47 -0.26
CA LEU A 33 -3.60 9.36 -0.41
C LEU A 33 -4.28 8.11 -0.96
N ALA A 34 -5.50 7.80 -0.50
CA ALA A 34 -6.30 6.70 -1.02
C ALA A 34 -6.61 6.91 -2.50
N GLY A 35 -7.08 8.10 -2.88
CA GLY A 35 -7.32 8.45 -4.29
C GLY A 35 -6.04 8.37 -5.13
N CYS A 36 -4.92 8.90 -4.63
CA CYS A 36 -3.62 8.78 -5.31
C CYS A 36 -3.20 7.32 -5.52
N PHE A 37 -3.42 6.46 -4.52
CA PHE A 37 -3.12 5.03 -4.65
C PHE A 37 -4.03 4.37 -5.69
N GLN A 38 -5.34 4.66 -5.67
CA GLN A 38 -6.28 4.10 -6.63
C GLN A 38 -5.94 4.47 -8.08
N GLU A 39 -5.50 5.71 -8.32
CA GLU A 39 -5.08 6.16 -9.65
C GLU A 39 -3.76 5.53 -10.13
N LYS A 40 -2.83 5.24 -9.21
CA LYS A 40 -1.43 4.94 -9.55
C LYS A 40 -1.01 3.49 -9.29
N CYS A 41 -1.84 2.69 -8.63
CA CYS A 41 -1.50 1.31 -8.21
C CYS A 41 -0.94 0.44 -9.35
N GLY A 42 -1.39 0.66 -10.59
CA GLY A 42 -0.93 -0.06 -11.77
C GLY A 42 0.52 0.22 -12.17
N ALA A 43 1.11 1.35 -11.76
CA ALA A 43 2.49 1.71 -12.12
C ALA A 43 3.52 0.66 -11.66
N VAL A 44 3.23 -0.06 -10.57
CA VAL A 44 4.11 -1.12 -10.04
C VAL A 44 4.31 -2.27 -11.03
N LEU A 45 3.39 -2.50 -11.96
CA LEU A 45 3.51 -3.55 -12.97
C LEU A 45 4.64 -3.27 -13.97
N LYS A 46 5.08 -2.00 -14.11
CA LYS A 46 6.24 -1.64 -14.93
C LYS A 46 7.54 -2.27 -14.39
N LEU A 47 7.61 -2.53 -13.09
CA LEU A 47 8.75 -3.19 -12.43
C LEU A 47 8.92 -4.66 -12.82
N THR A 48 8.00 -5.23 -13.60
CA THR A 48 8.16 -6.58 -14.17
C THR A 48 9.28 -6.65 -15.21
N ALA A 49 9.64 -5.52 -15.83
CA ALA A 49 10.79 -5.42 -16.70
C ALA A 49 12.08 -5.34 -15.88
N ALA A 50 13.02 -6.24 -16.16
CA ALA A 50 14.27 -6.40 -15.39
C ALA A 50 15.22 -5.19 -15.40
N ALA A 51 14.93 -4.13 -16.15
CA ALA A 51 15.81 -2.97 -16.35
C ALA A 51 15.50 -1.77 -15.44
N ASP A 52 14.29 -1.65 -14.88
CA ASP A 52 13.81 -0.39 -14.27
C ASP A 52 13.39 -0.55 -12.80
N ALA A 53 14.35 -0.90 -11.94
CA ALA A 53 14.16 -0.87 -10.48
C ALA A 53 13.95 0.55 -9.90
N GLN A 54 13.91 1.58 -10.74
CA GLN A 54 13.92 3.00 -10.39
C GLN A 54 12.73 3.78 -10.98
N ASP A 55 11.66 3.11 -11.44
CA ASP A 55 10.44 3.82 -11.87
C ASP A 55 9.85 4.61 -10.70
N GLU A 56 9.97 5.94 -10.76
CA GLU A 56 9.60 6.85 -9.66
C GLU A 56 8.11 6.69 -9.28
N GLU A 57 7.24 6.46 -10.27
CA GLU A 57 5.82 6.32 -10.04
C GLU A 57 5.48 5.02 -9.29
N ALA A 58 6.16 3.92 -9.64
CA ALA A 58 6.08 2.66 -8.92
C ALA A 58 6.61 2.80 -7.48
N LEU A 59 7.74 3.48 -7.28
CA LEU A 59 8.30 3.72 -5.93
C LEU A 59 7.37 4.58 -5.07
N VAL A 60 6.78 5.63 -5.64
CA VAL A 60 5.76 6.45 -4.97
C VAL A 60 4.54 5.60 -4.59
N THR A 61 4.10 4.72 -5.49
CA THR A 61 2.96 3.83 -5.25
C THR A 61 3.21 2.82 -4.13
N ILE A 62 4.41 2.24 -4.09
CA ILE A 62 4.84 1.36 -3.00
C ILE A 62 4.79 2.11 -1.67
N ARG A 63 5.34 3.33 -1.62
CA ARG A 63 5.34 4.14 -0.40
C ARG A 63 3.95 4.62 0.01
N LEU A 64 3.06 4.91 -0.95
CA LEU A 64 1.66 5.22 -0.68
C LEU A 64 0.96 4.05 0.01
N LEU A 65 1.20 2.83 -0.47
CA LEU A 65 0.67 1.62 0.17
C LEU A 65 1.20 1.46 1.60
N ASP A 66 2.49 1.69 1.83
CA ASP A 66 3.09 1.63 3.17
C ASP A 66 2.37 2.59 4.15
N VAL A 67 2.17 3.84 3.74
CA VAL A 67 1.45 4.87 4.52
C VAL A 67 0.00 4.46 4.76
N LEU A 68 -0.74 4.02 3.75
CA LEU A 68 -2.13 3.60 3.90
C LEU A 68 -2.27 2.42 4.86
N CYS A 69 -1.34 1.48 4.80
CA CYS A 69 -1.34 0.38 5.74
C CYS A 69 -1.09 0.85 7.18
N GLU A 70 -0.24 1.86 7.39
CA GLU A 70 -0.03 2.44 8.72
C GLU A 70 -1.25 3.20 9.21
N MET A 71 -1.86 4.03 8.36
CA MET A 71 -3.09 4.76 8.68
C MET A 71 -4.22 3.80 9.07
N THR A 72 -4.38 2.69 8.34
CA THR A 72 -5.39 1.67 8.66
C THR A 72 -5.04 0.77 9.84
N SER A 73 -3.78 0.76 10.30
CA SER A 73 -3.39 0.13 11.56
C SER A 73 -3.69 1.02 12.78
N ASN A 74 -4.03 2.29 12.57
CA ASN A 74 -4.49 3.22 13.60
C ASN A 74 -6.03 3.29 13.63
N ASN A 75 -6.62 3.07 14.82
CA ASN A 75 -8.08 3.06 14.99
C ASN A 75 -8.75 4.38 14.57
N SER A 76 -8.06 5.51 14.64
CA SER A 76 -8.62 6.83 14.32
C SER A 76 -8.97 7.02 12.84
N GLN A 77 -8.19 6.43 11.94
CA GLN A 77 -8.35 6.59 10.48
C GLN A 77 -8.95 5.34 9.83
N LEU A 78 -9.00 4.22 10.56
CA LEU A 78 -9.48 2.95 10.03
C LEU A 78 -10.92 3.04 9.51
N GLU A 79 -11.87 3.48 10.32
CA GLU A 79 -13.29 3.53 9.92
C GLU A 79 -13.50 4.47 8.71
N HIS A 80 -12.76 5.57 8.67
CA HIS A 80 -12.79 6.50 7.54
C HIS A 80 -12.27 5.86 6.25
N LEU A 81 -11.08 5.25 6.30
CA LEU A 81 -10.48 4.57 5.14
C LEU A 81 -11.29 3.34 4.69
N GLN A 82 -11.97 2.65 5.61
CA GLN A 82 -12.89 1.57 5.29
C GLN A 82 -14.10 2.02 4.47
N ALA A 83 -14.52 3.28 4.61
CA ALA A 83 -15.64 3.85 3.89
C ALA A 83 -15.24 4.51 2.56
N VAL A 84 -13.94 4.61 2.24
CA VAL A 84 -13.47 5.19 0.98
C VAL A 84 -13.91 4.30 -0.20
N PRO A 85 -14.75 4.81 -1.12
CA PRO A 85 -15.27 4.01 -2.22
C PRO A 85 -14.16 3.48 -3.13
N GLY A 86 -14.21 2.19 -3.42
CA GLY A 86 -13.29 1.54 -4.36
C GLY A 86 -11.91 1.20 -3.80
N LEU A 87 -11.54 1.65 -2.59
CA LEU A 87 -10.19 1.45 -2.06
C LEU A 87 -9.87 -0.04 -1.89
N LEU A 88 -10.83 -0.80 -1.33
CA LEU A 88 -10.72 -2.24 -1.14
C LEU A 88 -10.60 -2.97 -2.49
N GLU A 89 -11.51 -2.65 -3.42
CA GLU A 89 -11.56 -3.23 -4.75
C GLU A 89 -10.24 -2.98 -5.51
N THR A 90 -9.72 -1.76 -5.47
CA THR A 90 -8.42 -1.42 -6.06
C THR A 90 -7.28 -2.22 -5.42
N ALA A 91 -7.25 -2.38 -4.09
CA ALA A 91 -6.20 -3.17 -3.44
C ALA A 91 -6.26 -4.65 -3.85
N ILE A 92 -7.46 -5.24 -3.94
CA ILE A 92 -7.70 -6.62 -4.38
C ILE A 92 -7.24 -6.80 -5.83
N ASP A 93 -7.66 -5.91 -6.73
CA ASP A 93 -7.31 -5.98 -8.15
C ASP A 93 -5.80 -5.83 -8.37
N THR A 94 -5.16 -4.91 -7.64
CA THR A 94 -3.71 -4.73 -7.68
C THR A 94 -2.98 -6.00 -7.20
N LEU A 95 -3.47 -6.66 -6.15
CA LEU A 95 -2.90 -7.92 -5.66
C LEU A 95 -3.05 -9.03 -6.70
N ARG A 96 -4.22 -9.13 -7.33
CA ARG A 96 -4.49 -10.11 -8.40
C ARG A 96 -3.57 -9.89 -9.60
N LEU A 97 -3.42 -8.65 -10.06
CA LEU A 97 -2.58 -8.30 -11.22
C LEU A 97 -1.09 -8.57 -10.95
N THR A 98 -0.57 -8.16 -9.80
CA THR A 98 0.84 -8.43 -9.43
C THR A 98 1.12 -9.91 -9.24
N HIS A 99 0.18 -10.65 -8.66
CA HIS A 99 0.28 -12.11 -8.55
C HIS A 99 0.27 -12.80 -9.91
N LEU A 100 -0.62 -12.38 -10.83
CA LEU A 100 -0.67 -12.90 -12.19
C LEU A 100 0.63 -12.62 -12.95
N ALA A 101 1.14 -11.39 -12.85
CA ALA A 101 2.41 -11.00 -13.46
C ALA A 101 3.57 -11.89 -12.96
N GLY A 102 3.64 -12.15 -11.66
CA GLY A 102 4.65 -13.05 -11.07
C GLY A 102 4.53 -14.52 -11.49
N LYS A 103 3.37 -14.96 -12.00
CA LYS A 103 3.14 -16.30 -12.55
C LYS A 103 3.44 -16.42 -14.04
N GLN A 104 3.27 -15.33 -14.80
CA GLN A 104 3.43 -15.35 -16.27
C GLN A 104 4.90 -15.40 -16.70
N ALA A 105 5.79 -14.75 -15.96
CA ALA A 105 7.22 -14.73 -16.22
C ALA A 105 7.99 -14.59 -14.91
N VAL A 106 9.27 -14.97 -14.93
CA VAL A 106 10.17 -14.70 -13.79
C VAL A 106 10.44 -13.20 -13.71
N ASN A 107 10.03 -12.58 -12.61
CA ASN A 107 10.19 -11.15 -12.33
C ASN A 107 10.16 -10.88 -10.82
N ILE A 108 10.13 -9.60 -10.43
CA ILE A 108 10.16 -9.19 -9.02
C ILE A 108 8.95 -9.65 -8.19
N PHE A 109 7.82 -9.99 -8.83
CA PHE A 109 6.63 -10.51 -8.16
C PHE A 109 6.56 -12.04 -8.14
N THR A 110 7.53 -12.75 -8.72
CA THR A 110 7.60 -14.21 -8.64
C THR A 110 7.79 -14.66 -7.19
N ALA A 111 7.18 -15.79 -6.80
CA ALA A 111 7.36 -16.36 -5.48
C ALA A 111 8.76 -17.00 -5.39
N THR A 112 9.68 -16.36 -4.68
CA THR A 112 11.03 -16.90 -4.45
C THR A 112 10.99 -17.86 -3.25
N HIS A 113 11.16 -19.16 -3.50
CA HIS A 113 11.25 -20.18 -2.45
C HIS A 113 12.64 -20.30 -1.80
N ALA A 114 13.59 -19.43 -2.16
CA ALA A 114 14.95 -19.47 -1.65
C ALA A 114 15.27 -18.18 -0.89
N VAL A 115 15.33 -18.29 0.43
CA VAL A 115 16.10 -17.39 1.27
C VAL A 115 17.58 -17.67 0.95
N THR A 116 18.13 -16.97 -0.04
CA THR A 116 19.59 -16.86 -0.14
C THR A 116 19.98 -15.65 0.71
N GLU A 117 20.65 -15.92 1.83
CA GLU A 117 21.21 -14.98 2.80
C GLU A 117 22.34 -14.12 2.19
N GLN A 118 22.06 -13.44 1.08
CA GLN A 118 22.95 -12.41 0.56
C GLN A 118 22.29 -11.05 0.83
N GLU A 119 22.99 -10.19 1.56
CA GLU A 119 22.69 -8.79 1.84
C GLU A 119 22.73 -7.94 0.53
N GLU A 120 22.01 -8.36 -0.50
CA GLU A 120 21.65 -7.46 -1.59
C GLU A 120 20.54 -6.55 -1.10
N ILE A 121 20.69 -5.25 -1.36
CA ILE A 121 19.68 -4.24 -1.12
C ILE A 121 18.38 -4.73 -1.77
N SER A 122 17.46 -5.25 -0.95
CA SER A 122 16.21 -5.85 -1.41
C SER A 122 15.44 -4.81 -2.22
N HIS A 123 15.10 -5.13 -3.46
CA HIS A 123 14.37 -4.22 -4.35
C HIS A 123 13.14 -3.64 -3.62
N PRO A 124 12.81 -2.33 -3.78
CA PRO A 124 11.70 -1.70 -3.07
C PRO A 124 10.32 -2.36 -3.21
N ALA A 125 10.12 -3.24 -4.19
CA ALA A 125 8.86 -3.94 -4.44
C ALA A 125 8.78 -5.28 -3.67
N VAL A 126 9.88 -5.72 -3.07
CA VAL A 126 9.88 -6.83 -2.11
C VAL A 126 8.96 -6.44 -0.95
N GLY A 127 7.98 -7.31 -0.65
CA GLY A 127 6.96 -7.03 0.37
C GLY A 127 5.72 -6.28 -0.14
N PHE A 128 5.69 -5.81 -1.39
CA PHE A 128 4.53 -5.08 -1.93
C PHE A 128 3.24 -5.91 -1.86
N LYS A 129 3.29 -7.19 -2.28
CA LYS A 129 2.13 -8.10 -2.19
C LYS A 129 1.69 -8.35 -0.75
N SER A 130 2.62 -8.47 0.20
CA SER A 130 2.25 -8.65 1.61
C SER A 130 1.63 -7.38 2.20
N HIS A 131 2.06 -6.20 1.77
CA HIS A 131 1.44 -4.95 2.21
C HIS A 131 0.04 -4.77 1.61
N LEU A 132 -0.21 -5.20 0.37
CA LEU A 132 -1.57 -5.25 -0.17
C LEU A 132 -2.47 -6.17 0.66
N ILE A 133 -1.97 -7.34 1.04
CA ILE A 133 -2.71 -8.26 1.93
C ILE A 133 -2.97 -7.60 3.29
N ARG A 134 -2.00 -6.88 3.86
CA ARG A 134 -2.19 -6.11 5.10
C ARG A 134 -3.28 -5.06 4.96
N LEU A 135 -3.24 -4.25 3.90
CA LEU A 135 -4.26 -3.22 3.65
C LEU A 135 -5.65 -3.85 3.52
N ILE A 136 -5.80 -4.89 2.70
CA ILE A 136 -7.07 -5.61 2.52
C ILE A 136 -7.56 -6.15 3.87
N GLY A 137 -6.70 -6.80 4.63
CA GLY A 137 -7.02 -7.33 5.95
C GLY A 137 -7.51 -6.25 6.92
N ASN A 138 -6.83 -5.10 6.96
CA ASN A 138 -7.24 -3.95 7.78
C ASN A 138 -8.59 -3.41 7.32
N LEU A 139 -8.80 -3.21 6.02
CA LEU A 139 -10.05 -2.69 5.47
C LEU A 139 -11.25 -3.63 5.74
N CYS A 140 -11.02 -4.93 5.84
CA CYS A 140 -12.05 -5.91 6.22
C CYS A 140 -12.21 -6.08 7.73
N TYR A 141 -11.26 -5.62 8.56
CA TYR A 141 -11.31 -5.84 9.99
C TYR A 141 -12.55 -5.21 10.63
N LYS A 142 -13.42 -6.04 11.23
CA LYS A 142 -14.70 -5.64 11.84
C LYS A 142 -15.65 -4.86 10.94
N ASN A 143 -15.43 -4.86 9.62
CA ASN A 143 -16.28 -4.20 8.65
C ASN A 143 -16.98 -5.24 7.77
N LYS A 144 -18.27 -5.50 8.06
CA LYS A 144 -19.03 -6.56 7.38
C LYS A 144 -19.25 -6.28 5.90
N GLU A 145 -19.46 -5.01 5.53
CA GLU A 145 -19.63 -4.61 4.13
C GLU A 145 -18.39 -4.96 3.31
N ASN A 146 -17.20 -4.62 3.82
CA ASN A 146 -15.94 -4.94 3.16
C ASN A 146 -15.65 -6.45 3.16
N GLN A 147 -16.01 -7.17 4.22
CA GLN A 147 -15.86 -8.64 4.26
C GLN A 147 -16.69 -9.36 3.20
N ASP A 148 -17.88 -8.85 2.86
CA ASP A 148 -18.76 -9.46 1.86
C ASP A 148 -18.29 -9.27 0.41
N LYS A 149 -17.28 -8.42 0.19
CA LYS A 149 -16.71 -8.12 -1.13
C LYS A 149 -15.47 -8.96 -1.47
N VAL A 150 -14.89 -9.68 -0.50
CA VAL A 150 -13.60 -10.42 -0.66
C VAL A 150 -13.79 -11.90 -0.90
#